data_AF-A0A7S3UDU6-F1
#
_entry.id   AF-A0A7S3UDU6-F1
#
_cell.length_a   1.000
_cell.length_b   1.000
_cell.length_c   1.000
_cell.angle_alpha   90.00
_cell.angle_beta   90.00
_cell.angle_gamma   90.00
#
_symmetry.space_group_name_H-M   'P 1'
#
loop_
_entity.id
_entity.type
_entity.pdbx_description
1 polymer ?
#
loop_
_entity_poly.entity_id
_entity_poly.type
_entity_poly.pdbx_seq_one_letter_code
_entity_poly.pdbx_strand_id
1 'polypeptide(L)'
;MASDVATRAVFGAMSVMGRFMRKNKPVMVLEPNRDGPERKEALFVMMPGAFKDPSLYRPLAEAVQKECEERNVALYVTLSALPFGLGTEGDAQSEYQAAVEHVKTLGFDPEENQLGFSEKVYVGGHSWGGAISRKVGFNRAQGIVLMGATCKVMSNPMGDTVPENIAEWHKPVLVVAAELDGQSRIPYAALDWQDAQEASASASEPDLFSASYKCVAVVEDMNHAQFCDGIPNIPRGDIGVAVQQTETVQRAVARIIADFIAADQLKDPACIRSLAQYNSHTGKLVENYLNAFKEEVNKEMAVAVQLHVARQKIRKEQVSAYMHKDQAAFVFSKPELLQVDSDVRCRVQYFVEPDSTHRGGRRNSRNRCSPTLWVKCKSAEAIAAAIGAEAVNLSRGERAAEFNRATYKQALGMVPDRARERFEKYGRPLRFVPDYMATAGQDWVKTPVKYRVSEDGALEVCCPYLHTDLGMIKRYAGMHYVKVLSVSLLIEYILVDAFCAAEGLGYVTKAEEP
;
A
#
# COMPACT_ATOMS: atom_id res chain seq x y z
N MET A 1 23.51 -5.44 1.57
CA MET A 1 24.53 -4.45 1.99
C MET A 1 25.48 -4.07 0.84
N ALA A 2 26.25 -4.97 0.22
CA ALA A 2 27.11 -4.61 -0.92
C ALA A 2 26.34 -4.12 -2.16
N SER A 3 25.15 -4.68 -2.44
CA SER A 3 24.28 -4.26 -3.55
C SER A 3 23.68 -2.86 -3.36
N ASP A 4 23.36 -2.47 -2.12
CA ASP A 4 22.83 -1.14 -1.80
C ASP A 4 23.88 -0.04 -1.98
N VAL A 5 25.13 -0.32 -1.61
CA VAL A 5 26.23 0.66 -1.74
C VAL A 5 26.53 0.93 -3.22
N ALA A 6 26.59 -0.11 -4.05
CA ALA A 6 26.78 0.04 -5.50
C ALA A 6 25.61 0.79 -6.16
N THR A 7 24.37 0.47 -5.78
CA THR A 7 23.18 1.18 -6.27
C THR A 7 23.23 2.66 -5.90
N ARG A 8 23.54 3.00 -4.64
CA ARG A 8 23.67 4.39 -4.17
C ARG A 8 24.74 5.18 -4.95
N ALA A 9 25.88 4.56 -5.24
CA ALA A 9 26.96 5.21 -5.99
C ALA A 9 26.54 5.54 -7.43
N VAL A 10 25.84 4.61 -8.10
CA VAL A 10 25.33 4.82 -9.46
C VAL A 10 24.27 5.92 -9.49
N PHE A 11 23.31 5.91 -8.56
CA PHE A 11 22.29 6.95 -8.46
C PHE A 11 22.89 8.34 -8.17
N GLY A 12 23.90 8.41 -7.28
CA GLY A 12 24.61 9.66 -7.00
C GLY A 12 25.35 10.22 -8.21
N ALA A 13 26.08 9.37 -8.94
CA ALA A 13 26.81 9.77 -10.14
C ALA A 13 25.87 10.23 -11.27
N MET A 14 24.76 9.52 -11.47
CA MET A 14 23.72 9.92 -12.42
C MET A 14 23.10 11.27 -12.02
N SER A 15 22.75 11.50 -10.75
CA SER A 15 22.19 12.79 -10.32
C SER A 15 23.13 13.97 -10.64
N VAL A 16 24.44 13.86 -10.34
CA VAL A 16 25.43 14.91 -10.61
C VAL A 16 25.57 15.20 -12.11
N MET A 17 25.71 14.16 -12.93
CA MET A 17 25.84 14.29 -14.38
C MET A 17 24.56 14.86 -15.02
N GLY A 18 23.40 14.48 -14.48
CA GLY A 18 22.10 14.99 -14.89
C GLY A 18 21.97 16.49 -14.63
N ARG A 19 22.36 16.97 -13.44
CA ARG A 19 22.37 18.40 -13.12
C ARG A 19 23.23 19.23 -14.08
N PHE A 20 24.39 18.71 -14.49
CA PHE A 20 25.27 19.38 -15.44
C PHE A 20 24.65 19.50 -16.83
N MET A 21 24.00 18.45 -17.33
CA MET A 21 23.37 18.46 -18.65
C MET A 21 22.08 19.29 -18.70
N ARG A 22 21.54 19.70 -17.55
CA ARG A 22 20.20 20.27 -17.46
C ARG A 22 20.13 21.79 -17.27
N LYS A 23 21.26 22.50 -17.28
CA LYS A 23 21.28 23.97 -17.09
C LYS A 23 20.34 24.77 -18.01
N ASN A 24 19.70 24.17 -19.02
CA ASN A 24 18.90 24.85 -20.04
C ASN A 24 17.48 24.29 -20.30
N LYS A 25 16.92 23.37 -19.50
CA LYS A 25 15.49 23.01 -19.71
C LYS A 25 14.60 23.93 -18.88
N PRO A 26 13.80 24.83 -19.49
CA PRO A 26 12.93 25.71 -18.74
C PRO A 26 11.86 24.92 -17.99
N VAL A 27 11.56 25.34 -16.76
CA VAL A 27 10.37 24.90 -16.03
C VAL A 27 9.15 25.31 -16.86
N MET A 28 8.25 24.38 -17.14
CA MET A 28 7.01 24.73 -17.82
C MET A 28 6.07 25.37 -16.79
N VAL A 29 5.62 26.59 -17.08
CA VAL A 29 4.70 27.34 -16.21
C VAL A 29 3.37 27.54 -16.92
N LEU A 30 2.28 27.30 -16.20
CA LEU A 30 0.92 27.67 -16.57
C LEU A 30 0.50 28.85 -15.69
N GLU A 31 0.26 30.00 -16.30
CA GLU A 31 -0.21 31.20 -15.60
C GLU A 31 -1.73 31.14 -15.42
N PRO A 32 -2.27 31.60 -14.28
CA PRO A 32 -3.71 31.65 -14.06
C PRO A 32 -4.38 32.64 -15.00
N ASN A 33 -5.66 32.42 -15.31
CA ASN A 33 -6.45 33.46 -15.95
C ASN A 33 -6.58 34.66 -15.00
N ARG A 34 -6.07 35.82 -15.43
CA ARG A 34 -6.16 37.08 -14.68
C ARG A 34 -7.42 37.88 -15.01
N ASP A 35 -8.21 37.44 -15.98
CA ASP A 35 -9.49 38.05 -16.29
C ASP A 35 -10.51 37.71 -15.20
N GLY A 36 -11.19 38.73 -14.68
CA GLY A 36 -12.27 38.60 -13.71
C GLY A 36 -12.01 39.29 -12.36
N PRO A 37 -12.75 38.90 -11.30
CA PRO A 37 -12.58 39.47 -9.96
C PRO A 37 -11.22 39.09 -9.37
N GLU A 38 -10.78 39.85 -8.36
CA GLU A 38 -9.57 39.56 -7.59
C GLU A 38 -9.69 38.18 -6.93
N ARG A 39 -8.74 37.29 -7.24
CA ARG A 39 -8.66 35.91 -6.73
C ARG A 39 -7.46 35.76 -5.81
N LYS A 40 -7.52 34.83 -4.86
CA LYS A 40 -6.36 34.52 -4.03
C LYS A 40 -5.33 33.76 -4.86
N GLU A 41 -4.10 34.23 -4.89
CA GLU A 41 -3.03 33.56 -5.63
C GLU A 41 -2.45 32.37 -4.86
N ALA A 42 -2.12 31.30 -5.59
CA ALA A 42 -1.38 30.16 -5.09
C ALA A 42 -0.46 29.59 -6.18
N LEU A 43 0.55 28.83 -5.79
CA LEU A 43 1.42 28.07 -6.70
C LEU A 43 1.31 26.59 -6.39
N PHE A 44 1.18 25.75 -7.42
CA PHE A 44 1.37 24.30 -7.33
C PHE A 44 2.60 23.86 -8.12
N VAL A 45 3.61 23.37 -7.41
CA VAL A 45 4.83 22.78 -8.00
C VAL A 45 4.66 21.27 -8.14
N MET A 46 4.53 20.80 -9.37
CA MET A 46 4.23 19.41 -9.68
C MET A 46 5.46 18.65 -10.21
N MET A 47 5.83 17.58 -9.51
CA MET A 47 6.91 16.68 -9.93
C MET A 47 6.35 15.47 -10.68
N PRO A 48 6.95 15.09 -11.84
CA PRO A 48 6.51 13.96 -12.63
C PRO A 48 6.91 12.63 -11.96
N GLY A 49 6.23 11.57 -12.36
CA GLY A 49 6.56 10.19 -12.03
C GLY A 49 7.84 9.73 -12.73
N ALA A 50 8.36 8.59 -12.26
CA ALA A 50 9.60 8.03 -12.78
C ALA A 50 9.51 7.83 -14.31
N PHE A 51 10.47 8.41 -15.02
CA PHE A 51 10.64 8.39 -16.47
C PHE A 51 9.50 9.03 -17.29
N LYS A 52 8.64 9.82 -16.66
CA LYS A 52 7.58 10.55 -17.36
C LYS A 52 8.06 11.94 -17.76
N ASP A 53 7.75 12.32 -18.99
CA ASP A 53 7.98 13.69 -19.47
C ASP A 53 6.97 14.64 -18.77
N PRO A 54 7.40 15.80 -18.26
CA PRO A 54 6.50 16.75 -17.60
C PRO A 54 5.34 17.21 -18.47
N SER A 55 5.51 17.29 -19.79
CA SER A 55 4.45 17.71 -20.72
C SER A 55 3.23 16.78 -20.70
N LEU A 56 3.40 15.51 -20.30
CA LEU A 56 2.29 14.55 -20.17
C LEU A 56 1.32 14.91 -19.04
N TYR A 57 1.70 15.82 -18.13
CA TYR A 57 0.86 16.28 -17.03
C TYR A 57 0.10 17.57 -17.33
N ARG A 58 0.35 18.19 -18.49
CA ARG A 58 -0.31 19.44 -18.90
C ARG A 58 -1.84 19.35 -18.84
N PRO A 59 -2.52 18.30 -19.36
CA PRO A 59 -3.97 18.22 -19.29
C PRO A 59 -4.53 18.23 -17.86
N LEU A 60 -3.89 17.49 -16.95
CA LEU A 60 -4.27 17.50 -15.53
C LEU A 60 -4.01 18.86 -14.90
N ALA A 61 -2.86 19.49 -15.18
CA ALA A 61 -2.51 20.79 -14.64
C ALA A 61 -3.47 21.91 -15.08
N GLU A 62 -3.85 21.92 -16.36
CA GLU A 62 -4.86 22.84 -16.91
C GLU A 62 -6.24 22.59 -16.27
N ALA A 63 -6.61 21.33 -16.04
CA ALA A 63 -7.85 20.99 -15.34
C ALA A 63 -7.84 21.46 -13.87
N VAL A 64 -6.73 21.28 -13.14
CA VAL A 64 -6.59 21.77 -11.75
C VAL A 64 -6.72 23.29 -11.72
N GLN A 65 -6.03 23.99 -12.62
CA GLN A 65 -6.09 25.45 -12.71
C GLN A 65 -7.52 25.94 -12.93
N LYS A 66 -8.24 25.33 -13.89
CA LYS A 66 -9.64 25.66 -14.16
C LYS A 66 -10.54 25.43 -12.93
N GLU A 67 -10.42 24.30 -12.26
CA GLU A 67 -11.21 24.00 -11.05
C GLU A 67 -10.87 24.98 -9.91
N CYS A 68 -9.62 25.43 -9.79
CA CYS A 68 -9.23 26.47 -8.82
C CYS A 68 -9.86 27.83 -9.16
N GLU A 69 -9.92 28.22 -10.43
CA GLU A 69 -10.56 29.47 -10.86
C GLU A 69 -12.04 29.51 -10.50
N GLU A 70 -12.75 28.39 -10.68
CA GLU A 70 -14.15 28.21 -10.27
C GLU A 70 -14.35 28.35 -8.74
N ARG A 71 -13.27 28.23 -7.97
CA ARG A 71 -13.22 28.37 -6.49
C ARG A 71 -12.55 29.66 -6.04
N ASN A 72 -12.40 30.64 -6.93
CA ASN A 72 -11.79 31.94 -6.62
C ASN A 72 -10.30 31.87 -6.22
N VAL A 73 -9.56 30.90 -6.75
CA VAL A 73 -8.10 30.77 -6.59
C VAL A 73 -7.42 30.96 -7.96
N ALA A 74 -6.51 31.94 -8.05
CA ALA A 74 -5.63 32.11 -9.21
C ALA A 74 -4.39 31.23 -9.04
N LEU A 75 -4.42 30.03 -9.63
CA LEU A 75 -3.36 29.04 -9.45
C LEU A 75 -2.30 29.13 -10.57
N TYR A 76 -1.06 29.40 -10.19
CA TYR A 76 0.11 29.09 -11.02
C TYR A 76 0.40 27.60 -10.90
N VAL A 77 0.69 26.92 -12.02
CA VAL A 77 1.14 25.53 -11.99
C VAL A 77 2.49 25.42 -12.67
N THR A 78 3.45 24.76 -12.02
CA THR A 78 4.75 24.47 -12.62
C THR A 78 4.92 22.98 -12.79
N LEU A 79 5.32 22.57 -14.00
CA LEU A 79 5.64 21.18 -14.32
C LEU A 79 7.15 21.04 -14.35
N SER A 80 7.69 20.61 -13.22
CA SER A 80 9.12 20.43 -13.03
C SER A 80 9.61 19.25 -13.84
N ALA A 81 10.82 19.34 -14.35
CA ALA A 81 11.44 18.20 -14.99
C ALA A 81 12.34 17.51 -13.96
N LEU A 82 12.56 16.18 -14.01
CA LEU A 82 13.55 15.50 -13.15
C LEU A 82 14.77 15.01 -13.96
N PRO A 83 16.00 15.04 -13.44
CA PRO A 83 17.18 14.62 -14.19
C PRO A 83 17.02 13.16 -14.66
N PHE A 84 17.21 12.89 -15.95
CA PHE A 84 16.98 11.57 -16.57
C PHE A 84 15.59 10.96 -16.31
N GLY A 85 14.60 11.78 -15.96
CA GLY A 85 13.28 11.32 -15.55
C GLY A 85 13.24 10.65 -14.17
N LEU A 86 14.32 10.66 -13.41
CA LEU A 86 14.41 10.03 -12.10
C LEU A 86 15.22 10.90 -11.14
N GLY A 87 14.53 11.73 -10.38
CA GLY A 87 15.15 12.67 -9.45
C GLY A 87 15.41 12.10 -8.06
N THR A 88 16.19 12.81 -7.27
CA THR A 88 16.33 12.63 -5.82
C THR A 88 15.56 13.72 -5.07
N GLU A 89 15.43 13.61 -3.75
CA GLU A 89 14.90 14.72 -2.91
C GLU A 89 15.65 16.03 -3.13
N GLY A 90 16.97 15.98 -3.31
CA GLY A 90 17.78 17.17 -3.58
C GLY A 90 17.42 17.81 -4.92
N ASP A 91 17.08 16.99 -5.91
CA ASP A 91 16.62 17.49 -7.21
C ASP A 91 15.22 18.10 -7.08
N ALA A 92 14.29 17.48 -6.36
CA ALA A 92 12.97 18.08 -6.07
C ALA A 92 13.09 19.42 -5.34
N GLN A 93 14.04 19.54 -4.40
CA GLN A 93 14.33 20.79 -3.69
C GLN A 93 14.85 21.89 -4.63
N SER A 94 15.73 21.54 -5.59
CA SER A 94 16.23 22.47 -6.60
C SER A 94 15.13 22.91 -7.57
N GLU A 95 14.33 21.97 -8.06
CA GLU A 95 13.23 22.26 -8.99
C GLU A 95 12.13 23.11 -8.30
N TYR A 96 11.83 22.86 -7.03
CA TYR A 96 10.95 23.72 -6.23
C TYR A 96 11.46 25.17 -6.19
N GLN A 97 12.75 25.37 -5.87
CA GLN A 97 13.30 26.71 -5.81
C GLN A 97 13.26 27.40 -7.18
N ALA A 98 13.61 26.67 -8.24
CA ALA A 98 13.58 27.20 -9.60
C ALA A 98 12.17 27.60 -10.02
N ALA A 99 11.15 26.80 -9.67
CA ALA A 99 9.75 27.10 -9.92
C ALA A 99 9.30 28.38 -9.21
N VAL A 100 9.57 28.48 -7.89
CA VAL A 100 9.22 29.67 -7.09
C VAL A 100 9.89 30.93 -7.64
N GLU A 101 11.19 30.88 -7.93
CA GLU A 101 11.92 32.03 -8.50
C GLU A 101 11.40 32.41 -9.88
N HIS A 102 11.02 31.44 -10.72
CA HIS A 102 10.45 31.72 -12.03
C HIS A 102 9.11 32.46 -11.91
N VAL A 103 8.18 31.98 -11.08
CA VAL A 103 6.86 32.64 -10.96
C VAL A 103 6.94 34.00 -10.25
N LYS A 104 7.95 34.23 -9.38
CA LYS A 104 8.25 35.57 -8.85
C LYS A 104 8.50 36.58 -9.97
N THR A 105 9.19 36.17 -11.04
CA THR A 105 9.41 37.03 -12.21
C THR A 105 8.12 37.36 -12.99
N LEU A 106 7.05 36.57 -12.79
CA LEU A 106 5.73 36.80 -13.36
C LEU A 106 4.80 37.60 -12.43
N GLY A 107 5.29 37.98 -11.25
CA GLY A 107 4.58 38.81 -10.26
C GLY A 107 3.94 38.03 -9.10
N PHE A 108 4.17 36.72 -8.97
CA PHE A 108 3.69 35.94 -7.83
C PHE A 108 4.51 36.21 -6.57
N ASP A 109 3.83 36.48 -5.44
CA ASP A 109 4.46 36.58 -4.12
C ASP A 109 4.17 35.30 -3.30
N PRO A 110 5.18 34.48 -2.97
CA PRO A 110 4.99 33.26 -2.19
C PRO A 110 4.63 33.49 -0.72
N GLU A 111 4.74 34.72 -0.19
CA GLU A 111 4.55 35.05 1.24
C GLU A 111 5.32 34.09 2.15
N GLU A 112 6.64 34.31 2.26
CA GLU A 112 7.51 33.51 3.12
C GLU A 112 7.46 34.01 4.58
N ASN A 113 7.19 33.11 5.53
CA ASN A 113 7.26 33.44 6.95
C ASN A 113 8.70 33.42 7.50
N GLN A 114 8.87 33.76 8.78
CA GLN A 114 10.19 33.88 9.43
C GLN A 114 11.00 32.57 9.43
N LEU A 115 10.35 31.42 9.24
CA LEU A 115 10.99 30.11 9.17
C LEU A 115 11.29 29.69 7.72
N GLY A 116 11.00 30.55 6.74
CA GLY A 116 11.20 30.29 5.31
C GLY A 116 10.15 29.34 4.72
N PHE A 117 9.00 29.17 5.38
CA PHE A 117 7.87 28.46 4.78
C PHE A 117 7.05 29.42 3.92
N SER A 118 6.67 29.00 2.73
CA SER A 118 5.73 29.75 1.91
C SER A 118 4.30 29.40 2.30
N GLU A 119 3.47 30.43 2.47
CA GLU A 119 2.05 30.26 2.84
C GLU A 119 1.13 30.06 1.62
N LYS A 120 1.67 30.22 0.40
CA LYS A 120 0.92 30.13 -0.87
C LYS A 120 1.41 29.05 -1.83
N VAL A 121 2.50 28.35 -1.49
CA VAL A 121 3.09 27.35 -2.39
C VAL A 121 2.77 25.94 -1.91
N TYR A 122 2.10 25.17 -2.76
CA TYR A 122 1.92 23.73 -2.61
C TYR A 122 2.93 22.99 -3.47
N VAL A 123 3.40 21.84 -2.99
CA VAL A 123 4.24 20.94 -3.78
C VAL A 123 3.56 19.60 -3.90
N GLY A 124 3.81 18.87 -4.98
CA GLY A 124 3.26 17.54 -5.12
C GLY A 124 3.94 16.77 -6.22
N GLY A 125 3.44 15.57 -6.45
CA GLY A 125 3.90 14.80 -7.59
C GLY A 125 3.21 13.48 -7.74
N HIS A 126 3.34 12.93 -8.94
CA HIS A 126 2.84 11.61 -9.27
C HIS A 126 3.90 10.56 -8.95
N SER A 127 3.53 9.46 -8.29
CA SER A 127 4.39 8.28 -8.09
C SER A 127 5.71 8.70 -7.44
N TRP A 128 6.85 8.35 -8.05
CA TRP A 128 8.18 8.78 -7.62
C TRP A 128 8.32 10.28 -7.36
N GLY A 129 7.68 11.13 -8.18
CA GLY A 129 7.66 12.58 -7.96
C GLY A 129 7.00 12.98 -6.64
N GLY A 130 5.95 12.26 -6.23
CA GLY A 130 5.32 12.43 -4.92
C GLY A 130 6.26 12.04 -3.78
N ALA A 131 6.95 10.90 -3.90
CA ALA A 131 7.90 10.44 -2.88
C ALA A 131 9.03 11.44 -2.63
N ILE A 132 9.70 11.91 -3.69
CA ILE A 132 10.84 12.83 -3.54
C ILE A 132 10.42 14.25 -3.13
N SER A 133 9.14 14.61 -3.30
CA SER A 133 8.58 15.91 -2.88
C SER A 133 8.27 15.99 -1.39
N ARG A 134 8.22 14.86 -0.66
CA ARG A 134 7.81 14.83 0.76
C ARG A 134 8.61 15.78 1.64
N LYS A 135 9.93 15.80 1.48
CA LYS A 135 10.81 16.67 2.28
C LYS A 135 10.60 18.15 1.99
N VAL A 136 10.31 18.50 0.75
CA VAL A 136 9.96 19.88 0.36
C VAL A 136 8.61 20.26 0.94
N GLY A 137 7.62 19.36 0.85
CA GLY A 137 6.28 19.55 1.40
C GLY A 137 6.32 19.79 2.91
N PHE A 138 7.07 18.95 3.63
CA PHE A 138 7.22 19.05 5.07
C PHE A 138 7.97 20.33 5.47
N ASN A 139 9.09 20.65 4.82
CA ASN A 139 10.00 21.71 5.29
C ASN A 139 9.83 23.09 4.63
N ARG A 140 9.06 23.26 3.54
CA ARG A 140 9.07 24.53 2.80
C ARG A 140 7.71 24.97 2.27
N ALA A 141 6.94 24.03 1.72
CA ALA A 141 5.63 24.33 1.14
C ALA A 141 4.58 24.56 2.23
N GLN A 142 3.47 25.17 1.86
CA GLN A 142 2.24 25.30 2.64
C GLN A 142 1.59 23.93 2.86
N GLY A 143 1.55 23.08 1.82
CA GLY A 143 1.01 21.74 1.88
C GLY A 143 1.56 20.83 0.79
N ILE A 144 1.20 19.55 0.84
CA ILE A 144 1.63 18.55 -0.13
C ILE A 144 0.48 17.77 -0.76
N VAL A 145 0.61 17.49 -2.06
CA VAL A 145 -0.30 16.64 -2.83
C VAL A 145 0.44 15.40 -3.35
N LEU A 146 0.06 14.23 -2.85
CA LEU A 146 0.63 12.94 -3.24
C LEU A 146 -0.32 12.22 -4.20
N MET A 147 0.04 12.12 -5.48
CA MET A 147 -0.77 11.46 -6.51
C MET A 147 -0.20 10.08 -6.81
N GLY A 148 -0.97 9.01 -6.61
CA GLY A 148 -0.45 7.64 -6.76
C GLY A 148 0.82 7.43 -5.94
N ALA A 149 0.89 8.03 -4.75
CA ALA A 149 2.00 7.99 -3.81
C ALA A 149 1.43 8.10 -2.38
N THR A 150 2.17 7.66 -1.37
CA THR A 150 1.68 7.57 0.02
C THR A 150 2.73 8.12 0.99
N CYS A 151 2.32 8.43 2.23
CA CYS A 151 3.26 8.78 3.29
C CYS A 151 3.98 7.53 3.85
N LYS A 152 3.29 6.38 3.88
CA LYS A 152 3.82 5.12 4.43
C LYS A 152 4.96 4.52 3.62
N VAL A 153 4.89 4.58 2.29
CA VAL A 153 5.79 3.78 1.44
C VAL A 153 6.39 4.61 0.30
N MET A 154 7.64 4.27 -0.02
CA MET A 154 8.64 5.06 -0.74
C MET A 154 9.52 5.95 0.16
N SER A 155 9.79 5.55 1.40
CA SER A 155 10.88 6.18 2.13
C SER A 155 12.19 5.95 1.39
N ASN A 156 12.88 7.04 1.10
CA ASN A 156 14.14 7.03 0.38
C ASN A 156 15.04 5.98 1.03
N PRO A 157 15.64 5.04 0.26
CA PRO A 157 16.60 4.10 0.79
C PRO A 157 17.81 4.80 1.46
N MET A 158 17.95 6.12 1.31
CA MET A 158 18.93 6.97 2.01
C MET A 158 18.47 7.53 3.37
N GLY A 159 17.25 7.19 3.83
CA GLY A 159 16.69 7.60 5.11
C GLY A 159 15.88 8.89 5.01
N ASP A 160 14.55 8.76 4.97
CA ASP A 160 13.66 9.92 5.09
C ASP A 160 13.76 10.49 6.51
N THR A 161 13.97 11.80 6.61
CA THR A 161 13.83 12.56 7.86
C THR A 161 12.40 13.06 8.08
N VAL A 162 11.45 12.59 7.27
CA VAL A 162 10.07 13.05 7.25
C VAL A 162 9.18 11.95 7.82
N PRO A 163 8.16 12.27 8.64
CA PRO A 163 7.26 11.26 9.17
C PRO A 163 6.57 10.42 8.09
N GLU A 164 6.59 9.09 8.28
CA GLU A 164 5.80 8.13 7.49
C GLU A 164 4.31 8.13 7.91
N ASN A 165 4.02 8.55 9.13
CA ASN A 165 2.66 8.66 9.64
C ASN A 165 2.08 10.04 9.28
N ILE A 166 0.96 10.08 8.54
CA ILE A 166 0.35 11.36 8.12
C ILE A 166 -0.12 12.19 9.33
N ALA A 167 -0.43 11.57 10.47
CA ALA A 167 -0.81 12.24 11.71
C ALA A 167 0.30 13.12 12.29
N GLU A 168 1.55 12.78 12.02
CA GLU A 168 2.73 13.53 12.48
C GLU A 168 3.06 14.73 11.57
N TRP A 169 2.35 14.90 10.45
CA TRP A 169 2.54 16.04 9.57
C TRP A 169 1.91 17.30 10.14
N HIS A 170 2.72 18.33 10.36
CA HIS A 170 2.29 19.64 10.88
C HIS A 170 1.70 20.57 9.80
N LYS A 171 1.50 20.08 8.56
CA LYS A 171 0.98 20.82 7.41
C LYS A 171 -0.14 20.04 6.72
N PRO A 172 -1.02 20.70 5.93
CA PRO A 172 -1.98 20.02 5.08
C PRO A 172 -1.33 18.97 4.17
N VAL A 173 -1.90 17.76 4.17
CA VAL A 173 -1.52 16.67 3.28
C VAL A 173 -2.77 16.18 2.55
N LEU A 174 -2.68 16.07 1.24
CA LEU A 174 -3.64 15.38 0.39
C LEU A 174 -2.98 14.16 -0.24
N VAL A 175 -3.58 12.99 -0.05
CA VAL A 175 -3.26 11.76 -0.77
C VAL A 175 -4.38 11.48 -1.76
N VAL A 176 -4.06 11.47 -3.05
CA VAL A 176 -4.96 11.03 -4.12
C VAL A 176 -4.47 9.69 -4.65
N ALA A 177 -5.16 8.63 -4.30
CA ALA A 177 -4.86 7.27 -4.71
C ALA A 177 -5.80 6.79 -5.82
N ALA A 178 -5.33 5.85 -6.63
CA ALA A 178 -6.12 5.20 -7.65
C ALA A 178 -6.56 3.81 -7.16
N GLU A 179 -7.82 3.44 -7.37
CA GLU A 179 -8.34 2.13 -6.95
C GLU A 179 -7.60 0.98 -7.65
N LEU A 180 -7.34 1.11 -8.94
CA LEU A 180 -6.65 0.11 -9.76
C LEU A 180 -5.15 0.42 -9.89
N ASP A 181 -4.56 1.01 -8.85
CA ASP A 181 -3.14 1.31 -8.80
C ASP A 181 -2.32 0.08 -8.36
N GLY A 182 -1.78 -0.69 -9.31
CA GLY A 182 -0.90 -1.81 -8.98
C GLY A 182 0.53 -1.42 -8.59
N GLN A 183 0.90 -0.14 -8.66
CA GLN A 183 2.24 0.35 -8.32
C GLN A 183 2.33 0.93 -6.91
N SER A 184 1.36 1.72 -6.51
CA SER A 184 1.27 2.32 -5.17
C SER A 184 0.23 1.68 -4.28
N ARG A 185 -0.73 0.92 -4.85
CA ARG A 185 -1.65 -0.02 -4.18
C ARG A 185 -2.56 0.62 -3.13
N ILE A 186 -3.89 0.45 -3.28
CA ILE A 186 -4.89 0.92 -2.30
C ILE A 186 -4.52 0.60 -0.84
N PRO A 187 -4.01 -0.61 -0.50
CA PRO A 187 -3.59 -0.92 0.86
C PRO A 187 -2.70 0.13 1.55
N TYR A 188 -1.79 0.78 0.82
CA TYR A 188 -0.94 1.81 1.42
C TYR A 188 -1.70 3.12 1.64
N ALA A 189 -2.63 3.47 0.74
CA ALA A 189 -3.55 4.58 0.96
C ALA A 189 -4.53 4.29 2.12
N ALA A 190 -4.91 3.03 2.33
CA ALA A 190 -5.73 2.63 3.48
C ALA A 190 -5.00 2.92 4.81
N LEU A 191 -3.69 2.66 4.87
CA LEU A 191 -2.88 2.98 6.03
C LEU A 191 -2.74 4.50 6.26
N ASP A 192 -2.55 5.29 5.19
CA ASP A 192 -2.58 6.75 5.29
C ASP A 192 -3.96 7.24 5.79
N TRP A 193 -5.05 6.62 5.32
CA TRP A 193 -6.41 6.97 5.76
C TRP A 193 -6.62 6.65 7.24
N GLN A 194 -6.15 5.50 7.72
CA GLN A 194 -6.20 5.15 9.14
C GLN A 194 -5.48 6.19 10.00
N ASP A 195 -4.24 6.52 9.63
CA ASP A 195 -3.46 7.53 10.35
C ASP A 195 -4.18 8.89 10.35
N ALA A 196 -4.82 9.27 9.23
CA ALA A 196 -5.60 10.50 9.14
C ALA A 196 -6.80 10.49 10.09
N GLN A 197 -7.47 9.35 10.29
CA GLN A 197 -8.54 9.23 11.28
C GLN A 197 -7.99 9.37 12.71
N GLU A 198 -6.86 8.73 13.01
CA GLU A 198 -6.19 8.81 14.31
C GLU A 198 -5.78 10.26 14.64
N ALA A 199 -5.24 11.00 13.67
CA ALA A 199 -4.91 12.41 13.80
C ALA A 199 -6.13 13.29 14.15
N SER A 200 -7.30 12.89 13.66
CA SER A 200 -8.54 13.66 13.75
C SER A 200 -9.34 13.37 15.02
N ALA A 201 -9.04 12.25 15.70
CA ALA A 201 -9.80 11.76 16.84
C ALA A 201 -9.89 12.74 18.03
N SER A 202 -8.94 13.68 18.14
CA SER A 202 -8.91 14.70 19.19
C SER A 202 -9.45 16.08 18.75
N ALA A 203 -9.79 16.25 17.47
CA ALA A 203 -10.33 17.50 16.95
C ALA A 203 -11.80 17.68 17.35
N SER A 204 -12.26 18.94 17.45
CA SER A 204 -13.67 19.26 17.72
C SER A 204 -14.61 18.79 16.61
N GLU A 205 -14.12 18.80 15.37
CA GLU A 205 -14.82 18.30 14.18
C GLU A 205 -13.91 17.32 13.42
N PRO A 206 -13.79 16.06 13.87
CA PRO A 206 -12.84 15.09 13.32
C PRO A 206 -12.94 14.93 11.80
N ASP A 207 -14.15 14.78 11.27
CA ASP A 207 -14.35 14.56 9.83
C ASP A 207 -13.90 15.75 9.00
N LEU A 208 -14.19 16.97 9.46
CA LEU A 208 -13.81 18.20 8.76
C LEU A 208 -12.32 18.48 8.88
N PHE A 209 -11.70 18.18 10.03
CA PHE A 209 -10.25 18.25 10.21
C PHE A 209 -9.52 17.26 9.30
N SER A 210 -9.92 15.99 9.31
CA SER A 210 -9.38 14.95 8.42
C SER A 210 -9.49 15.39 6.96
N ALA A 211 -10.67 15.83 6.54
CA ALA A 211 -10.95 16.24 5.18
C ALA A 211 -10.16 17.48 4.71
N SER A 212 -9.94 18.45 5.59
CA SER A 212 -9.27 19.71 5.23
C SER A 212 -7.75 19.66 5.38
N TYR A 213 -7.23 18.77 6.23
CA TYR A 213 -5.83 18.81 6.65
C TYR A 213 -5.05 17.51 6.44
N LYS A 214 -5.75 16.37 6.32
CA LYS A 214 -5.19 15.01 6.22
C LYS A 214 -5.99 14.15 5.24
N CYS A 215 -6.45 14.73 4.14
CA CYS A 215 -7.41 14.07 3.25
C CYS A 215 -6.76 12.90 2.52
N VAL A 216 -7.43 11.75 2.51
CA VAL A 216 -7.09 10.61 1.65
C VAL A 216 -8.28 10.32 0.76
N ALA A 217 -8.10 10.47 -0.54
CA ALA A 217 -9.12 10.28 -1.56
C ALA A 217 -8.70 9.15 -2.51
N VAL A 218 -9.47 8.08 -2.58
CA VAL A 218 -9.34 7.03 -3.60
C VAL A 218 -10.30 7.31 -4.74
N VAL A 219 -9.78 7.39 -5.96
CA VAL A 219 -10.57 7.54 -7.19
C VAL A 219 -10.88 6.16 -7.74
N GLU A 220 -12.17 5.82 -7.79
CA GLU A 220 -12.67 4.53 -8.29
C GLU A 220 -12.36 4.32 -9.77
N ASP A 221 -12.10 3.06 -10.14
CA ASP A 221 -11.77 2.63 -11.51
C ASP A 221 -10.64 3.45 -12.18
N MET A 222 -9.80 4.11 -11.38
CA MET A 222 -8.62 4.83 -11.85
C MET A 222 -7.40 3.93 -11.68
N ASN A 223 -6.50 3.88 -12.67
CA ASN A 223 -5.18 3.27 -12.54
C ASN A 223 -4.08 4.31 -12.28
N HIS A 224 -2.87 3.82 -12.02
CA HIS A 224 -1.71 4.68 -11.74
C HIS A 224 -1.36 5.65 -12.88
N ALA A 225 -1.42 5.20 -14.13
CA ALA A 225 -0.97 6.02 -15.26
C ALA A 225 -1.90 7.19 -15.58
N GLN A 226 -3.15 7.15 -15.13
CA GLN A 226 -4.15 8.19 -15.42
C GLN A 226 -3.89 9.53 -14.75
N PHE A 227 -2.95 9.62 -13.81
CA PHE A 227 -2.40 10.92 -13.38
C PHE A 227 -1.62 11.65 -14.50
N CYS A 228 -1.32 11.00 -15.63
CA CYS A 228 -0.61 11.59 -16.77
C CYS A 228 -1.19 11.20 -18.15
N ASP A 229 -0.60 10.25 -18.86
CA ASP A 229 -1.00 9.85 -20.21
C ASP A 229 -2.07 8.74 -20.22
N GLY A 230 -2.36 8.12 -19.08
CA GLY A 230 -3.27 6.98 -18.98
C GLY A 230 -2.73 5.70 -19.61
N ILE A 231 -1.46 5.66 -20.02
CA ILE A 231 -0.83 4.48 -20.63
C ILE A 231 -0.25 3.59 -19.52
N PRO A 232 -0.88 2.44 -19.22
CA PRO A 232 -0.48 1.61 -18.10
C PRO A 232 0.88 0.95 -18.35
N ASN A 233 1.77 1.01 -17.36
CA ASN A 233 3.00 0.24 -17.31
C ASN A 233 2.74 -1.18 -16.78
N ILE A 234 2.22 -2.04 -17.66
CA ILE A 234 1.87 -3.44 -17.34
C ILE A 234 3.02 -4.21 -16.66
N PRO A 235 4.29 -4.12 -17.11
CA PRO A 235 5.41 -4.80 -16.45
C PRO A 235 5.66 -4.34 -15.00
N ARG A 236 5.28 -3.10 -14.66
CA ARG A 236 5.38 -2.56 -13.29
C ARG A 236 4.16 -2.85 -12.42
N GLY A 237 3.13 -3.49 -12.97
CA GLY A 237 1.90 -3.86 -12.27
C GLY A 237 0.72 -2.96 -12.56
N ASP A 238 0.80 -1.99 -13.47
CA ASP A 238 -0.38 -1.16 -13.79
C ASP A 238 -1.51 -2.00 -14.36
N ILE A 239 -2.73 -1.61 -14.01
CA ILE A 239 -3.95 -2.30 -14.40
C ILE A 239 -4.57 -1.55 -15.59
N GLY A 240 -4.76 -2.24 -16.71
CA GLY A 240 -5.38 -1.67 -17.91
C GLY A 240 -6.88 -1.96 -18.06
N VAL A 241 -7.42 -2.92 -17.31
CA VAL A 241 -8.82 -3.35 -17.44
C VAL A 241 -9.76 -2.51 -16.58
N ALA A 242 -11.00 -2.31 -17.05
CA ALA A 242 -12.07 -1.61 -16.33
C ALA A 242 -11.76 -0.15 -15.94
N VAL A 243 -10.78 0.48 -16.58
CA VAL A 243 -10.43 1.88 -16.30
C VAL A 243 -11.37 2.84 -17.04
N GLN A 244 -11.70 3.96 -16.38
CA GLN A 244 -12.47 5.04 -17.01
C GLN A 244 -11.63 5.77 -18.08
N GLN A 245 -12.25 6.69 -18.82
CA GLN A 245 -11.52 7.56 -19.74
C GLN A 245 -10.60 8.51 -18.96
N THR A 246 -9.34 8.63 -19.40
CA THR A 246 -8.28 9.42 -18.74
C THR A 246 -8.73 10.85 -18.44
N GLU A 247 -9.40 11.52 -19.38
CA GLU A 247 -9.87 12.89 -19.18
C GLU A 247 -10.90 13.00 -18.04
N THR A 248 -11.83 12.03 -17.94
CA THR A 248 -12.86 12.01 -16.90
C THR A 248 -12.24 11.87 -15.51
N VAL A 249 -11.33 10.93 -15.33
CA VAL A 249 -10.64 10.75 -14.04
C VAL A 249 -9.71 11.90 -13.72
N GLN A 250 -9.05 12.50 -14.71
CA GLN A 250 -8.21 13.67 -14.49
C GLN A 250 -9.02 14.88 -14.02
N ARG A 251 -10.24 15.07 -14.52
CA ARG A 251 -11.14 16.11 -13.98
C ARG A 251 -11.54 15.83 -12.53
N ALA A 252 -11.80 14.56 -12.17
CA ALA A 252 -12.09 14.19 -10.78
C ALA A 252 -10.90 14.46 -9.85
N VAL A 253 -9.69 14.08 -10.27
CA VAL A 253 -8.44 14.38 -9.56
C VAL A 253 -8.23 15.90 -9.44
N ALA A 254 -8.43 16.63 -10.54
CA ALA A 254 -8.29 18.09 -10.57
C ALA A 254 -9.22 18.76 -9.57
N ARG A 255 -10.48 18.32 -9.52
CA ARG A 255 -11.47 18.79 -8.56
C ARG A 255 -11.04 18.56 -7.11
N ILE A 256 -10.54 17.36 -6.79
CA ILE A 256 -10.05 17.04 -5.43
C ILE A 256 -8.87 17.94 -5.04
N ILE A 257 -7.92 18.15 -5.95
CA ILE A 257 -6.75 19.02 -5.70
C ILE A 257 -7.19 20.48 -5.52
N ALA A 258 -8.11 20.97 -6.35
CA ALA A 258 -8.63 22.32 -6.26
C ALA A 258 -9.44 22.55 -4.98
N ASP A 259 -10.29 21.58 -4.59
CA ASP A 259 -11.02 21.60 -3.31
C ASP A 259 -10.02 21.67 -2.14
N PHE A 260 -8.92 20.91 -2.17
CA PHE A 260 -7.89 20.95 -1.13
C PHE A 260 -7.18 22.30 -1.01
N ILE A 261 -6.74 22.86 -2.15
CA ILE A 261 -6.11 24.18 -2.17
C ILE A 261 -7.08 25.27 -1.67
N ALA A 262 -8.33 25.26 -2.14
CA ALA A 262 -9.34 26.24 -1.73
C ALA A 262 -9.77 26.07 -0.26
N ALA A 263 -9.89 24.83 0.23
CA ALA A 263 -10.17 24.53 1.63
C ALA A 263 -9.07 25.09 2.55
N ASP A 264 -7.81 25.05 2.12
CA ASP A 264 -6.73 25.62 2.92
C ASP A 264 -6.59 27.14 2.73
N GLN A 265 -6.60 27.65 1.50
CA GLN A 265 -6.37 29.07 1.20
C GLN A 265 -7.54 29.97 1.57
N LEU A 266 -8.78 29.51 1.35
CA LEU A 266 -9.99 30.32 1.52
C LEU A 266 -10.84 29.86 2.72
N LYS A 267 -10.52 28.70 3.30
CA LYS A 267 -11.34 28.04 4.33
C LYS A 267 -12.79 27.83 3.85
N ASP A 268 -12.96 27.56 2.54
CA ASP A 268 -14.28 27.39 1.93
C ASP A 268 -15.00 26.15 2.47
N PRO A 269 -16.14 26.29 3.17
CA PRO A 269 -16.89 25.17 3.72
C PRO A 269 -17.42 24.20 2.65
N ALA A 270 -17.70 24.66 1.43
CA ALA A 270 -18.17 23.79 0.35
C ALA A 270 -17.06 22.84 -0.12
N CYS A 271 -15.85 23.37 -0.29
CA CYS A 271 -14.66 22.58 -0.61
C CYS A 271 -14.34 21.57 0.50
N ILE A 272 -14.39 21.99 1.78
CA ILE A 272 -14.16 21.09 2.92
C ILE A 272 -15.18 19.95 2.94
N ARG A 273 -16.47 20.25 2.73
CA ARG A 273 -17.51 19.21 2.65
C ARG A 273 -17.31 18.26 1.46
N SER A 274 -16.86 18.77 0.31
CA SER A 274 -16.51 17.96 -0.86
C SER A 274 -15.38 16.97 -0.51
N LEU A 275 -14.30 17.44 0.11
CA LEU A 275 -13.20 16.58 0.58
C LEU A 275 -13.66 15.55 1.62
N ALA A 276 -14.57 15.92 2.52
CA ALA A 276 -15.13 14.99 3.50
C ALA A 276 -15.91 13.85 2.82
N GLN A 277 -16.60 14.13 1.71
CA GLN A 277 -17.27 13.09 0.93
C GLN A 277 -16.27 12.11 0.30
N TYR A 278 -15.18 12.62 -0.30
CA TYR A 278 -14.11 11.75 -0.84
C TYR A 278 -13.41 10.93 0.25
N ASN A 279 -13.13 11.53 1.40
CA ASN A 279 -12.49 10.86 2.54
C ASN A 279 -13.41 9.78 3.14
N SER A 280 -14.69 10.06 3.27
CA SER A 280 -15.71 9.09 3.73
C SER A 280 -15.89 7.95 2.73
N HIS A 281 -15.92 8.26 1.44
CA HIS A 281 -15.98 7.26 0.38
C HIS A 281 -14.77 6.31 0.43
N THR A 282 -13.56 6.87 0.62
CA THR A 282 -12.35 6.08 0.83
C THR A 282 -12.48 5.15 2.02
N GLY A 283 -13.00 5.63 3.16
CA GLY A 283 -13.27 4.81 4.34
C GLY A 283 -14.12 3.57 4.02
N LYS A 284 -15.24 3.76 3.29
CA LYS A 284 -16.12 2.64 2.88
C LYS A 284 -15.42 1.59 2.03
N LEU A 285 -14.44 2.00 1.23
CA LEU A 285 -13.66 1.10 0.39
C LEU A 285 -12.61 0.31 1.19
N VAL A 286 -11.95 0.95 2.16
CA VAL A 286 -10.75 0.40 2.81
C VAL A 286 -10.96 -0.12 4.23
N GLU A 287 -12.07 0.19 4.89
CA GLU A 287 -12.30 -0.18 6.29
C GLU A 287 -12.27 -1.70 6.51
N ASN A 288 -12.90 -2.48 5.63
CA ASN A 288 -12.86 -3.94 5.72
C ASN A 288 -11.45 -4.52 5.54
N TYR A 289 -10.64 -3.89 4.68
CA TYR A 289 -9.24 -4.25 4.52
C TYR A 289 -8.44 -3.96 5.81
N LEU A 290 -8.59 -2.77 6.39
CA LEU A 290 -7.93 -2.39 7.64
C LEU A 290 -8.34 -3.28 8.81
N ASN A 291 -9.64 -3.59 8.92
CA ASN A 291 -10.15 -4.52 9.92
C ASN A 291 -9.52 -5.91 9.76
N ALA A 292 -9.39 -6.41 8.53
CA ALA A 292 -8.72 -7.68 8.24
C ALA A 292 -7.21 -7.67 8.52
N PHE A 293 -6.59 -6.50 8.65
CA PHE A 293 -5.16 -6.32 8.93
C PHE A 293 -4.84 -6.36 10.44
N LYS A 294 -5.84 -6.16 11.31
CA LYS A 294 -5.67 -6.07 12.78
C LYS A 294 -5.04 -7.33 13.38
N GLU A 295 -4.27 -7.15 14.44
CA GLU A 295 -3.60 -8.24 15.17
C GLU A 295 -4.61 -9.27 15.70
N GLU A 296 -5.77 -8.81 16.18
CA GLU A 296 -6.84 -9.65 16.70
C GLU A 296 -7.38 -10.61 15.63
N VAL A 297 -7.55 -10.13 14.39
CA VAL A 297 -8.01 -10.98 13.29
C VAL A 297 -6.95 -12.03 12.95
N ASN A 298 -5.67 -11.64 12.89
CA ASN A 298 -4.58 -12.59 12.66
C ASN A 298 -4.47 -13.65 13.78
N LYS A 299 -4.69 -13.23 15.03
CA LYS A 299 -4.76 -14.12 16.20
C LYS A 299 -5.92 -15.11 16.08
N GLU A 300 -7.11 -14.64 15.72
CA GLU A 300 -8.28 -15.50 15.51
C GLU A 300 -8.08 -16.47 14.36
N MET A 301 -7.42 -16.04 13.28
CA MET A 301 -7.03 -16.94 12.18
C MET A 301 -6.09 -18.04 12.67
N ALA A 302 -5.06 -17.72 13.47
CA ALA A 302 -4.16 -18.73 14.02
C ALA A 302 -4.89 -19.76 14.91
N VAL A 303 -5.89 -19.32 15.67
CA VAL A 303 -6.79 -20.22 16.41
C VAL A 303 -7.60 -21.10 15.45
N ALA A 304 -8.21 -20.51 14.42
CA ALA A 304 -9.00 -21.24 13.43
C ALA A 304 -8.17 -22.28 12.67
N VAL A 305 -6.91 -21.99 12.36
CA VAL A 305 -5.97 -22.95 11.76
C VAL A 305 -5.78 -24.15 12.67
N GLN A 306 -5.61 -23.96 13.98
CA GLN A 306 -5.48 -25.09 14.91
C GLN A 306 -6.77 -25.89 15.05
N LEU A 307 -7.94 -25.25 15.04
CA LEU A 307 -9.22 -25.96 15.07
C LEU A 307 -9.42 -26.82 13.81
N HIS A 308 -8.99 -26.29 12.65
CA HIS A 308 -8.97 -27.01 11.39
C HIS A 308 -8.01 -28.21 11.46
N VAL A 309 -6.75 -27.99 11.85
CA VAL A 309 -5.76 -29.07 12.03
C VAL A 309 -6.21 -30.12 13.06
N ALA A 310 -6.92 -29.70 14.10
CA ALA A 310 -7.43 -30.58 15.16
C ALA A 310 -8.69 -31.37 14.74
N ARG A 311 -9.29 -31.09 13.57
CA ARG A 311 -10.60 -31.64 13.15
C ARG A 311 -11.67 -31.50 14.22
N GLN A 312 -11.73 -30.32 14.86
CA GLN A 312 -12.69 -30.01 15.91
C GLN A 312 -12.64 -30.95 17.14
N LYS A 313 -11.57 -31.72 17.34
CA LYS A 313 -11.33 -32.49 18.57
C LYS A 313 -11.08 -31.62 19.80
N ILE A 314 -10.92 -30.31 19.59
CA ILE A 314 -10.75 -29.28 20.61
C ILE A 314 -11.67 -28.11 20.24
N ARG A 315 -12.22 -27.43 21.25
CA ARG A 315 -13.12 -26.28 21.12
C ARG A 315 -12.34 -24.96 21.03
N LYS A 316 -12.96 -23.90 20.51
CA LYS A 316 -12.30 -22.59 20.29
C LYS A 316 -11.71 -22.05 21.60
N GLU A 317 -12.46 -22.11 22.69
CA GLU A 317 -12.12 -21.65 24.03
C GLU A 317 -10.95 -22.40 24.68
N GLN A 318 -10.61 -23.59 24.19
CA GLN A 318 -9.45 -24.36 24.62
C GLN A 318 -8.19 -24.01 23.82
N VAL A 319 -8.29 -23.18 22.78
CA VAL A 319 -7.16 -22.78 21.93
C VAL A 319 -6.80 -21.32 22.20
N SER A 320 -5.52 -21.08 22.47
CA SER A 320 -4.95 -19.73 22.58
C SER A 320 -3.83 -19.55 21.56
N ALA A 321 -3.65 -18.33 21.05
CA ALA A 321 -2.60 -18.00 20.10
C ALA A 321 -1.66 -16.93 20.67
N TYR A 322 -0.35 -17.17 20.51
CA TYR A 322 0.70 -16.24 20.90
C TYR A 322 1.45 -15.74 19.67
N MET A 323 1.48 -14.41 19.50
CA MET A 323 2.20 -13.75 18.41
C MET A 323 3.65 -13.52 18.79
N HIS A 324 4.56 -13.93 17.92
CA HIS A 324 5.96 -13.53 18.00
C HIS A 324 6.18 -12.28 17.16
N LYS A 325 6.83 -11.26 17.73
CA LYS A 325 7.27 -10.05 16.99
C LYS A 325 8.60 -10.26 16.27
N ASP A 326 9.39 -11.21 16.76
CA ASP A 326 10.71 -11.54 16.22
C ASP A 326 10.70 -12.93 15.58
N GLN A 327 11.24 -13.01 14.36
CA GLN A 327 11.26 -14.25 13.60
C GLN A 327 12.15 -15.30 14.27
N ALA A 328 13.27 -14.91 14.89
CA ALA A 328 14.15 -15.88 15.55
C ALA A 328 13.45 -16.51 16.77
N ALA A 329 12.82 -15.69 17.62
CA ALA A 329 11.98 -16.14 18.73
C ALA A 329 10.87 -17.08 18.23
N PHE A 330 10.19 -16.72 17.14
CA PHE A 330 9.21 -17.60 16.51
C PHE A 330 9.81 -18.93 16.10
N VAL A 331 10.96 -18.96 15.41
CA VAL A 331 11.59 -20.18 14.91
C VAL A 331 11.88 -21.17 16.05
N PHE A 332 12.36 -20.69 17.19
CA PHE A 332 12.67 -21.53 18.36
C PHE A 332 11.45 -21.91 19.21
N SER A 333 10.32 -21.20 19.06
CA SER A 333 9.09 -21.51 19.79
C SER A 333 8.46 -22.84 19.36
N LYS A 334 7.63 -23.39 20.25
CA LYS A 334 6.84 -24.60 20.03
C LYS A 334 5.40 -24.40 20.49
N PRO A 335 4.42 -24.96 19.77
CA PRO A 335 3.07 -25.07 20.30
C PRO A 335 3.06 -26.11 21.42
N GLU A 336 2.13 -25.95 22.35
CA GLU A 336 2.09 -26.74 23.58
C GLU A 336 0.66 -27.19 23.89
N LEU A 337 0.55 -28.37 24.50
CA LEU A 337 -0.67 -28.85 25.14
C LEU A 337 -0.49 -28.68 26.65
N LEU A 338 -1.45 -28.04 27.28
CA LEU A 338 -1.47 -27.76 28.71
C LEU A 338 -2.62 -28.55 29.32
N GLN A 339 -2.33 -29.39 30.30
CA GLN A 339 -3.35 -30.02 31.13
C GLN A 339 -3.77 -29.01 32.19
N VAL A 340 -5.04 -28.60 32.17
CA VAL A 340 -5.63 -27.70 33.16
C VAL A 340 -6.81 -28.45 33.76
N ASP A 341 -6.64 -28.94 34.98
CA ASP A 341 -7.58 -29.87 35.62
C ASP A 341 -7.82 -31.12 34.74
N SER A 342 -9.08 -31.43 34.44
CA SER A 342 -9.49 -32.49 33.52
C SER A 342 -9.53 -32.06 32.05
N ASP A 343 -9.13 -30.83 31.73
CA ASP A 343 -9.24 -30.26 30.39
C ASP A 343 -7.87 -30.11 29.70
N VAL A 344 -7.86 -30.22 28.36
CA VAL A 344 -6.68 -30.00 27.53
C VAL A 344 -6.81 -28.67 26.80
N ARG A 345 -5.84 -27.78 27.01
CA ARG A 345 -5.72 -26.52 26.28
C ARG A 345 -4.56 -26.57 25.31
N CYS A 346 -4.71 -25.97 24.15
CA CYS A 346 -3.65 -25.85 23.14
C CYS A 346 -3.21 -24.39 23.01
N ARG A 347 -1.91 -24.14 23.15
CA ARG A 347 -1.34 -22.84 22.81
C ARG A 347 -0.57 -22.95 21.51
N VAL A 348 -1.00 -22.19 20.52
CA VAL A 348 -0.38 -22.09 19.19
C VAL A 348 0.58 -20.92 19.14
N GLN A 349 1.60 -21.05 18.30
CA GLN A 349 2.56 -19.97 18.06
C GLN A 349 2.33 -19.47 16.65
N TYR A 350 2.27 -18.16 16.46
CA TYR A 350 2.19 -17.60 15.12
C TYR A 350 3.10 -16.40 14.93
N PHE A 351 3.41 -16.13 13.67
CA PHE A 351 4.24 -15.03 13.22
C PHE A 351 3.63 -14.42 11.96
N VAL A 352 3.59 -13.09 11.93
CA VAL A 352 3.07 -12.30 10.82
C VAL A 352 4.26 -11.96 9.93
N GLU A 353 4.44 -12.70 8.83
CA GLU A 353 5.52 -12.45 7.88
C GLU A 353 5.05 -11.37 6.89
N PRO A 354 5.65 -10.16 6.92
CA PRO A 354 5.36 -9.14 5.93
C PRO A 354 5.80 -9.61 4.55
N ASP A 355 5.17 -9.12 3.49
CA ASP A 355 5.60 -9.47 2.14
C ASP A 355 7.00 -8.91 1.86
N SER A 356 7.98 -9.80 1.85
CA SER A 356 9.39 -9.49 1.60
C SER A 356 9.80 -9.76 0.16
N THR A 357 8.83 -9.88 -0.75
CA THR A 357 9.04 -10.22 -2.15
C THR A 357 10.03 -9.24 -2.79
N HIS A 358 10.95 -9.80 -3.58
CA HIS A 358 12.32 -9.31 -3.78
C HIS A 358 12.49 -8.00 -4.57
N ARG A 359 11.44 -7.19 -4.76
CA ARG A 359 11.49 -5.96 -5.56
C ARG A 359 12.04 -4.76 -4.76
N GLY A 360 13.18 -4.92 -4.08
CA GLY A 360 13.86 -3.79 -3.42
C GLY A 360 13.51 -3.57 -1.94
N GLY A 361 13.05 -4.60 -1.24
CA GLY A 361 12.89 -4.60 0.22
C GLY A 361 11.54 -4.06 0.70
N ARG A 362 11.34 -4.02 2.03
CA ARG A 362 10.06 -3.71 2.71
C ARG A 362 9.45 -2.33 2.39
N ARG A 363 10.16 -1.45 1.68
CA ARG A 363 9.79 -0.04 1.43
C ARG A 363 9.40 0.26 -0.02
N ASN A 364 9.12 -0.77 -0.82
CA ASN A 364 8.59 -0.59 -2.18
C ASN A 364 7.07 -0.74 -2.17
N SER A 365 6.35 0.29 -2.60
CA SER A 365 4.88 0.32 -2.65
C SER A 365 4.30 -0.66 -3.68
N ARG A 366 5.16 -1.27 -4.52
CA ARG A 366 4.78 -2.35 -5.43
C ARG A 366 4.72 -3.71 -4.74
N ASN A 367 5.28 -3.85 -3.55
CA ASN A 367 5.13 -5.09 -2.77
C ASN A 367 3.74 -5.15 -2.16
N ARG A 368 3.29 -6.35 -1.77
CA ARG A 368 2.02 -6.45 -1.05
C ARG A 368 2.16 -5.78 0.31
N CYS A 369 1.14 -5.06 0.73
CA CYS A 369 1.09 -4.53 2.09
C CYS A 369 0.75 -5.64 3.09
N SER A 370 -0.05 -6.61 2.65
CA SER A 370 -0.62 -7.64 3.51
C SER A 370 0.34 -8.80 3.81
N PRO A 371 0.27 -9.36 5.04
CA PRO A 371 1.19 -10.40 5.46
C PRO A 371 0.71 -11.82 5.10
N THR A 372 1.65 -12.76 5.12
CA THR A 372 1.35 -14.20 5.23
C THR A 372 1.46 -14.61 6.71
N LEU A 373 0.61 -15.53 7.18
CA LEU A 373 0.68 -16.04 8.54
C LEU A 373 1.43 -17.36 8.61
N TRP A 374 2.41 -17.43 9.50
CA TRP A 374 3.14 -18.66 9.80
C TRP A 374 2.63 -19.20 11.12
N VAL A 375 2.03 -20.39 11.12
CA VAL A 375 1.35 -20.94 12.30
C VAL A 375 1.96 -22.28 12.65
N LYS A 376 2.30 -22.46 13.93
CA LYS A 376 2.72 -23.73 14.50
C LYS A 376 1.60 -24.26 15.40
N CYS A 377 1.10 -25.43 15.04
CA CYS A 377 0.01 -26.13 15.70
C CYS A 377 0.50 -27.47 16.29
N LYS A 378 -0.33 -28.03 17.17
CA LYS A 378 -0.28 -29.44 17.54
C LYS A 378 -1.08 -30.25 16.53
N SER A 379 -0.55 -31.40 16.14
CA SER A 379 -1.25 -32.31 15.23
C SER A 379 -2.50 -32.89 15.92
N ALA A 380 -3.49 -33.31 15.14
CA ALA A 380 -4.70 -33.90 15.70
C ALA A 380 -4.44 -35.24 16.42
N GLU A 381 -3.40 -35.99 16.05
CA GLU A 381 -2.96 -37.19 16.78
C GLU A 381 -2.44 -36.81 18.16
N ALA A 382 -1.66 -35.72 18.27
CA ALA A 382 -1.16 -35.23 19.56
C ALA A 382 -2.29 -34.76 20.47
N ILE A 383 -3.29 -34.09 19.90
CA ILE A 383 -4.48 -33.65 20.63
C ILE A 383 -5.30 -34.85 21.07
N ALA A 384 -5.57 -35.80 20.17
CA ALA A 384 -6.31 -37.03 20.48
C ALA A 384 -5.65 -37.83 21.60
N ALA A 385 -4.32 -38.01 21.53
CA ALA A 385 -3.55 -38.68 22.57
C ALA A 385 -3.65 -37.95 23.92
N ALA A 386 -3.61 -36.61 23.93
CA ALA A 386 -3.71 -35.82 25.15
C ALA A 386 -5.10 -35.88 25.81
N ILE A 387 -6.17 -35.96 25.02
CA ILE A 387 -7.56 -36.05 25.54
C ILE A 387 -8.01 -37.50 25.76
N GLY A 388 -7.15 -38.50 25.52
CA GLY A 388 -7.50 -39.92 25.62
C GLY A 388 -8.51 -40.41 24.58
N ALA A 389 -8.65 -39.70 23.45
CA ALA A 389 -9.49 -40.11 22.34
C ALA A 389 -8.75 -41.06 21.40
N GLU A 390 -9.48 -41.92 20.69
CA GLU A 390 -8.89 -42.80 19.69
C GLU A 390 -8.10 -42.01 18.64
N ALA A 391 -6.90 -42.52 18.35
CA ALA A 391 -6.06 -42.00 17.29
C ALA A 391 -6.82 -42.20 15.98
N VAL A 392 -7.29 -41.11 15.39
CA VAL A 392 -7.83 -41.18 14.03
C VAL A 392 -6.61 -41.34 13.13
N ASN A 393 -6.62 -42.34 12.28
CA ASN A 393 -5.59 -42.49 11.25
C ASN A 393 -5.85 -41.42 10.20
N LEU A 394 -5.34 -40.21 10.46
CA LEU A 394 -5.53 -39.08 9.57
C LEU A 394 -4.63 -39.34 8.37
N SER A 395 -5.24 -39.70 7.25
CA SER A 395 -4.58 -39.51 5.95
C SER A 395 -3.98 -38.09 5.97
N ARG A 396 -2.69 -37.97 5.61
CA ARG A 396 -1.78 -36.80 5.73
C ARG A 396 -2.27 -35.54 4.97
N GLY A 397 -3.55 -35.19 5.05
CA GLY A 397 -4.32 -34.65 3.94
C GLY A 397 -5.17 -33.43 4.23
N GLU A 398 -5.21 -32.90 5.44
CA GLU A 398 -5.81 -31.57 5.65
C GLU A 398 -4.73 -30.51 5.57
N ARG A 399 -4.94 -29.66 4.58
CA ARG A 399 -3.94 -28.86 3.89
C ARG A 399 -4.32 -27.40 4.06
N ALA A 400 -3.33 -26.52 4.27
CA ALA A 400 -3.45 -25.08 4.17
C ALA A 400 -4.28 -24.65 2.95
N ALA A 401 -4.22 -25.38 1.83
CA ALA A 401 -5.10 -25.19 0.66
C ALA A 401 -6.61 -25.15 0.99
N GLU A 402 -7.12 -26.02 1.86
CA GLU A 402 -8.55 -26.04 2.24
C GLU A 402 -8.90 -24.86 3.14
N PHE A 403 -8.08 -24.60 4.16
CA PHE A 403 -8.24 -23.44 5.02
C PHE A 403 -8.25 -22.14 4.19
N ASN A 404 -7.28 -21.98 3.29
CA ASN A 404 -7.19 -20.81 2.44
C ASN A 404 -8.39 -20.67 1.47
N ARG A 405 -9.02 -21.77 1.02
CA ARG A 405 -10.29 -21.70 0.25
C ARG A 405 -11.40 -21.06 1.08
N ALA A 406 -11.54 -21.46 2.34
CA ALA A 406 -12.52 -20.86 3.24
C ALA A 406 -12.21 -19.39 3.53
N THR A 407 -10.94 -19.07 3.80
CA THR A 407 -10.47 -17.68 4.01
C THR A 407 -10.69 -16.82 2.76
N TYR A 408 -10.50 -17.39 1.56
CA TYR A 408 -10.73 -16.68 0.31
C TYR A 408 -12.21 -16.37 0.07
N LYS A 409 -13.11 -17.30 0.38
CA LYS A 409 -14.55 -17.04 0.38
C LYS A 409 -14.94 -15.94 1.36
N GLN A 410 -14.33 -15.92 2.55
CA GLN A 410 -14.52 -14.84 3.51
C GLN A 410 -14.05 -13.50 2.95
N ALA A 411 -12.85 -13.43 2.35
CA ALA A 411 -12.31 -12.22 1.75
C ALA A 411 -13.19 -11.68 0.62
N LEU A 412 -13.72 -12.55 -0.25
CA LEU A 412 -14.71 -12.17 -1.27
C LEU A 412 -15.95 -11.53 -0.65
N GLY A 413 -16.42 -12.05 0.48
CA GLY A 413 -17.55 -11.47 1.23
C GLY A 413 -17.27 -10.11 1.88
N MET A 414 -15.99 -9.74 2.03
CA MET A 414 -15.58 -8.50 2.70
C MET A 414 -15.27 -7.34 1.75
N VAL A 415 -14.96 -7.61 0.48
CA VAL A 415 -14.78 -6.52 -0.51
C VAL A 415 -16.12 -5.89 -0.88
N PRO A 416 -16.16 -4.60 -1.26
CA PRO A 416 -17.38 -3.96 -1.78
C PRO A 416 -17.94 -4.73 -2.99
N ASP A 417 -19.26 -4.73 -3.15
CA ASP A 417 -19.93 -5.52 -4.19
C ASP A 417 -19.41 -5.19 -5.59
N ARG A 418 -19.20 -3.90 -5.91
CA ARG A 418 -18.58 -3.48 -7.18
C ARG A 418 -17.19 -4.08 -7.40
N ALA A 419 -16.36 -4.12 -6.36
CA ALA A 419 -15.03 -4.71 -6.46
C ALA A 419 -15.09 -6.23 -6.64
N ARG A 420 -16.06 -6.90 -6.00
CA ARG A 420 -16.35 -8.32 -6.21
C ARG A 420 -16.79 -8.60 -7.65
N GLU A 421 -17.77 -7.85 -8.17
CA GLU A 421 -18.27 -7.99 -9.54
C GLU A 421 -17.15 -7.76 -10.57
N ARG A 422 -16.31 -6.75 -10.34
CA ARG A 422 -15.13 -6.48 -11.19
C ARG A 422 -14.14 -7.64 -11.14
N PHE A 423 -13.85 -8.17 -9.96
CA PHE A 423 -13.00 -9.35 -9.79
C PHE A 423 -13.56 -10.58 -10.50
N GLU A 424 -14.84 -10.88 -10.34
CA GLU A 424 -15.48 -12.02 -11.00
C GLU A 424 -15.49 -11.89 -12.53
N LYS A 425 -15.59 -10.66 -13.04
CA LYS A 425 -15.64 -10.39 -14.48
C LYS A 425 -14.27 -10.35 -15.16
N TYR A 426 -13.27 -9.74 -14.51
CA TYR A 426 -11.98 -9.46 -15.15
C TYR A 426 -10.76 -9.99 -14.37
N GLY A 427 -10.96 -10.37 -13.12
CA GLY A 427 -9.89 -10.80 -12.23
C GLY A 427 -9.40 -12.20 -12.57
N ARG A 428 -8.10 -12.41 -12.38
CA ARG A 428 -7.49 -13.73 -12.39
C ARG A 428 -8.08 -14.59 -11.26
N PRO A 429 -8.60 -15.80 -11.55
CA PRO A 429 -9.06 -16.70 -10.50
C PRO A 429 -7.90 -17.19 -9.61
N LEU A 430 -8.16 -17.36 -8.32
CA LEU A 430 -7.21 -17.94 -7.37
C LEU A 430 -7.51 -19.43 -7.15
N ARG A 431 -6.52 -20.31 -7.35
CA ARG A 431 -6.65 -21.76 -7.20
C ARG A 431 -5.68 -22.29 -6.14
N PHE A 432 -6.21 -22.96 -5.13
CA PHE A 432 -5.40 -23.60 -4.09
C PHE A 432 -5.08 -25.05 -4.47
N VAL A 433 -3.85 -25.28 -4.89
CA VAL A 433 -3.34 -26.60 -5.29
C VAL A 433 -2.83 -27.38 -4.07
N PRO A 434 -2.56 -28.70 -4.19
CA PRO A 434 -1.97 -29.48 -3.10
C PRO A 434 -0.75 -28.80 -2.46
N ASP A 435 -0.73 -28.79 -1.13
CA ASP A 435 0.38 -28.27 -0.35
C ASP A 435 1.67 -29.07 -0.53
N TYR A 436 2.79 -28.42 -0.24
CA TYR A 436 4.13 -29.01 -0.24
C TYR A 436 4.57 -29.39 1.17
N MET A 437 4.93 -30.65 1.40
CA MET A 437 5.45 -31.10 2.70
C MET A 437 6.95 -30.83 2.78
N ALA A 438 7.33 -29.92 3.69
CA ALA A 438 8.72 -29.69 4.06
C ALA A 438 9.27 -30.88 4.86
N THR A 439 10.58 -31.09 4.76
CA THR A 439 11.26 -32.23 5.40
C THR A 439 11.67 -31.97 6.85
N ALA A 440 11.91 -30.70 7.18
CA ALA A 440 12.39 -30.28 8.48
C ALA A 440 11.89 -28.86 8.84
N GLY A 441 12.01 -28.49 10.12
CA GLY A 441 11.64 -27.15 10.59
C GLY A 441 12.39 -26.02 9.89
N GLN A 442 13.70 -26.18 9.66
CA GLN A 442 14.50 -25.18 8.95
C GLN A 442 14.10 -25.05 7.48
N ASP A 443 13.77 -26.16 6.83
CA ASP A 443 13.29 -26.23 5.45
C ASP A 443 11.93 -25.51 5.31
N TRP A 444 10.99 -25.79 6.22
CA TRP A 444 9.69 -25.12 6.27
C TRP A 444 9.80 -23.60 6.46
N VAL A 445 10.69 -23.14 7.34
CA VAL A 445 10.93 -21.70 7.56
C VAL A 445 11.40 -21.03 6.27
N LYS A 446 12.34 -21.64 5.56
CA LYS A 446 12.94 -21.11 4.33
C LYS A 446 12.04 -21.22 3.09
N THR A 447 11.13 -22.18 3.07
CA THR A 447 10.23 -22.39 1.92
C THR A 447 9.09 -21.35 1.94
N PRO A 448 9.00 -20.43 0.97
CA PRO A 448 7.88 -19.49 0.90
C PRO A 448 6.60 -20.16 0.39
N VAL A 449 5.47 -19.46 0.46
CA VAL A 449 4.30 -19.83 -0.35
C VAL A 449 4.67 -19.69 -1.83
N LYS A 450 4.38 -20.69 -2.63
CA LYS A 450 4.69 -20.70 -4.07
C LYS A 450 3.48 -20.26 -4.87
N TYR A 451 3.74 -19.45 -5.90
CA TYR A 451 2.73 -18.89 -6.78
C TYR A 451 3.11 -19.16 -8.23
N ARG A 452 2.20 -19.74 -9.00
CA ARG A 452 2.39 -20.03 -10.43
C ARG A 452 1.13 -19.66 -11.19
N VAL A 453 1.28 -19.12 -12.40
CA VAL A 453 0.14 -18.95 -13.31
C VAL A 453 -0.03 -20.23 -14.12
N SER A 454 -1.22 -20.83 -14.07
CA SER A 454 -1.57 -22.02 -14.86
C SER A 454 -1.82 -21.68 -16.32
N GLU A 455 -1.92 -22.71 -17.17
CA GLU A 455 -2.16 -22.55 -18.62
C GLU A 455 -3.48 -21.82 -18.91
N ASP A 456 -4.51 -22.03 -18.09
CA ASP A 456 -5.80 -21.34 -18.17
C ASP A 456 -5.81 -19.95 -17.50
N GLY A 457 -4.63 -19.46 -17.10
CA GLY A 457 -4.43 -18.12 -16.57
C GLY A 457 -4.71 -17.93 -15.09
N ALA A 458 -5.21 -18.94 -14.37
CA ALA A 458 -5.46 -18.86 -12.92
C ALA A 458 -4.14 -18.74 -12.12
N LEU A 459 -4.19 -18.10 -10.94
CA LEU A 459 -3.07 -18.08 -10.02
C LEU A 459 -3.16 -19.28 -9.08
N GLU A 460 -2.26 -20.23 -9.25
CA GLU A 460 -2.12 -21.39 -8.39
C GLU A 460 -1.25 -21.07 -7.17
N VAL A 461 -1.78 -21.37 -5.99
CA VAL A 461 -1.14 -21.16 -4.69
C VAL A 461 -0.84 -22.52 -4.06
N CYS A 462 0.43 -22.76 -3.76
CA CYS A 462 0.91 -23.93 -3.03
C CYS A 462 1.56 -23.49 -1.72
N CYS A 463 1.00 -23.95 -0.60
CA CYS A 463 1.49 -23.61 0.74
C CYS A 463 2.42 -24.71 1.29
N PRO A 464 3.53 -24.35 1.94
CA PRO A 464 4.36 -25.32 2.62
C PRO A 464 3.79 -25.67 4.00
N TYR A 465 3.87 -26.94 4.36
CA TYR A 465 3.55 -27.44 5.68
C TYR A 465 4.62 -28.40 6.19
N LEU A 466 4.66 -28.64 7.50
CA LEU A 466 5.50 -29.64 8.13
C LEU A 466 4.65 -30.43 9.12
N HIS A 467 4.76 -31.76 9.07
CA HIS A 467 4.15 -32.65 10.04
C HIS A 467 5.23 -33.50 10.73
N THR A 468 5.08 -33.74 12.03
CA THR A 468 5.96 -34.64 12.78
C THR A 468 5.16 -35.66 13.58
N ASP A 469 5.57 -36.92 13.49
CA ASP A 469 4.91 -38.03 14.16
C ASP A 469 5.09 -37.97 15.69
N LEU A 470 4.22 -38.70 16.41
CA LEU A 470 4.30 -38.80 17.87
C LEU A 470 5.56 -39.54 18.36
N GLY A 471 6.15 -40.40 17.53
CA GLY A 471 7.37 -41.16 17.85
C GLY A 471 8.66 -40.34 17.75
N MET A 472 8.61 -39.08 17.30
CA MET A 472 9.77 -38.19 17.30
C MET A 472 10.21 -37.87 18.73
N ILE A 473 11.43 -37.32 18.88
CA ILE A 473 11.90 -36.79 20.17
C ILE A 473 10.83 -35.85 20.74
N LYS A 474 10.47 -36.02 22.03
CA LYS A 474 9.36 -35.34 22.71
C LYS A 474 9.20 -33.85 22.37
N ARG A 475 10.31 -33.12 22.24
CA ARG A 475 10.34 -31.69 21.87
C ARG A 475 9.72 -31.37 20.49
N TYR A 476 9.74 -32.33 19.58
CA TYR A 476 9.29 -32.20 18.19
C TYR A 476 8.12 -33.13 17.86
N ALA A 477 7.63 -33.94 18.81
CA ALA A 477 6.57 -34.90 18.56
C ALA A 477 5.21 -34.23 18.33
N GLY A 478 4.46 -34.70 17.32
CA GLY A 478 3.07 -34.31 17.08
C GLY A 478 2.89 -32.83 16.76
N MET A 479 3.70 -32.29 15.86
CA MET A 479 3.65 -30.90 15.44
C MET A 479 3.09 -30.80 14.03
N HIS A 480 2.37 -29.71 13.76
CA HIS A 480 1.84 -29.40 12.45
C HIS A 480 2.09 -27.90 12.16
N TYR A 481 3.01 -27.57 11.26
CA TYR A 481 3.32 -26.18 10.91
C TYR A 481 2.75 -25.87 9.53
N VAL A 482 2.12 -24.72 9.35
CA VAL A 482 1.51 -24.31 8.08
C VAL A 482 1.74 -22.82 7.82
N LYS A 483 1.91 -22.46 6.56
CA LYS A 483 1.85 -21.06 6.12
C LYS A 483 0.52 -20.85 5.41
N VAL A 484 -0.27 -19.89 5.88
CA VAL A 484 -1.61 -19.57 5.35
C VAL A 484 -1.66 -18.11 4.91
N LEU A 485 -2.53 -17.81 3.95
CA LEU A 485 -2.75 -16.44 3.50
C LEU A 485 -3.65 -15.73 4.52
N SER A 486 -3.30 -14.50 4.91
CA SER A 486 -4.17 -13.69 5.75
C SER A 486 -5.44 -13.25 4.99
N VAL A 487 -6.49 -12.88 5.71
CA VAL A 487 -7.70 -12.31 5.08
C VAL A 487 -7.37 -11.03 4.32
N SER A 488 -6.55 -10.13 4.90
CA SER A 488 -6.11 -8.89 4.25
C SER A 488 -5.33 -9.16 2.96
N LEU A 489 -4.49 -10.19 2.92
CA LEU A 489 -3.76 -10.58 1.71
C LEU A 489 -4.67 -11.05 0.59
N LEU A 490 -5.75 -11.77 0.94
CA LEU A 490 -6.75 -12.21 -0.02
C LEU A 490 -7.64 -11.06 -0.50
N ILE A 491 -7.98 -10.11 0.38
CA ILE A 491 -8.65 -8.86 -0.01
C ILE A 491 -7.77 -8.06 -0.98
N GLU A 492 -6.49 -7.86 -0.65
CA GLU A 492 -5.53 -7.17 -1.51
C GLU A 492 -5.37 -7.87 -2.87
N TYR A 493 -5.39 -9.20 -2.90
CA TYR A 493 -5.38 -9.95 -4.15
C TYR A 493 -6.61 -9.63 -5.02
N ILE A 494 -7.81 -9.66 -4.43
CA ILE A 494 -9.07 -9.38 -5.11
C ILE A 494 -9.11 -7.95 -5.65
N LEU A 495 -8.61 -6.99 -4.86
CA LEU A 495 -8.63 -5.56 -5.21
C LEU A 495 -7.59 -5.19 -6.27
N VAL A 496 -6.41 -5.83 -6.25
CA VAL A 496 -5.24 -5.38 -7.02
C VAL A 496 -4.62 -6.50 -7.85
N ASP A 497 -4.02 -7.51 -7.21
CA ASP A 497 -3.14 -8.46 -7.90
C ASP A 497 -3.84 -9.34 -8.95
N ALA A 498 -5.14 -9.55 -8.78
CA ALA A 498 -5.97 -10.28 -9.74
C ALA A 498 -5.94 -9.63 -11.14
N PHE A 499 -5.69 -8.34 -11.24
CA PHE A 499 -5.68 -7.60 -12.50
C PHE A 499 -4.28 -7.30 -13.04
N CYS A 500 -3.24 -7.50 -12.21
CA CYS A 500 -1.85 -7.35 -12.62
C CYS A 500 -1.46 -8.47 -13.59
N ALA A 501 -0.68 -8.12 -14.62
CA ALA A 501 0.01 -9.12 -15.43
C ALA A 501 0.94 -9.97 -14.57
N ALA A 502 1.14 -11.24 -14.95
CA ALA A 502 1.96 -12.18 -14.19
C ALA A 502 3.40 -11.67 -13.96
N GLU A 503 3.98 -11.04 -14.98
CA GLU A 503 5.28 -10.36 -14.91
C GLU A 503 5.31 -9.15 -13.96
N GLY A 504 4.16 -8.53 -13.71
CA GLY A 504 3.96 -7.49 -12.72
C GLY A 504 3.91 -8.03 -11.28
N LEU A 505 3.66 -9.33 -11.07
CA LEU A 505 3.62 -9.97 -9.77
C LEU A 505 4.99 -10.50 -9.38
N GLY A 506 5.74 -9.73 -8.58
CA GLY A 506 7.13 -10.05 -8.19
C GLY A 506 7.34 -11.34 -7.41
N TYR A 507 6.26 -11.98 -6.97
CA TYR A 507 6.25 -13.21 -6.19
C TYR A 507 5.86 -14.45 -6.99
N VAL A 508 5.43 -14.28 -8.24
CA VAL A 508 5.13 -15.40 -9.13
C VAL A 508 6.46 -15.93 -9.64
N THR A 509 6.75 -17.20 -9.32
CA THR A 509 7.90 -17.89 -9.90
C THR A 509 7.64 -18.04 -11.39
N LYS A 510 8.58 -17.58 -12.23
CA LYS A 510 8.62 -18.04 -13.62
C LYS A 510 8.74 -19.56 -13.56
N ALA A 511 7.97 -20.28 -14.38
CA ALA A 511 8.15 -21.73 -14.51
C ALA A 511 9.66 -21.96 -14.70
N GLU A 512 10.28 -22.70 -13.78
CA GLU A 512 11.65 -23.15 -14.00
C GLU A 512 11.62 -23.90 -15.33
N GLU A 513 12.33 -23.40 -16.34
CA GLU A 513 12.58 -24.20 -17.54
C GLU A 513 13.29 -25.47 -17.04
N PRO A 514 12.76 -26.65 -17.39
CA PRO A 514 13.19 -27.92 -16.82
C PRO A 514 14.68 -28.23 -17.01
#